data_AF-A0A2T9WL42-F1
#
_entry.id   AF-A0A2T9WL42-F1
#
_cell.length_a   1.000
_cell.length_b   1.000
_cell.length_c   1.000
_cell.angle_alpha   90.00
_cell.angle_beta   90.00
_cell.angle_gamma   90.00
#
_symmetry.space_group_name_H-M   'P 1'
#
loop_
_entity.id
_entity.type
_entity.pdbx_description
1 polymer ?
#
loop_
_entity_poly.entity_id
_entity_poly.type
_entity_poly.pdbx_seq_one_letter_code
_entity_poly.pdbx_strand_id
1 'polypeptide(L)'
;MGLLETYKKSFDLVKNHIVHSIIYGIIFYILWNLLFLIPIVGAIIYSYFYPRLTKWYYTKVTGESINPDYKTAFLSLLIPNLLTSIGITIILLVLISILIKLGLTFTDILNISNHQQLMSTGLPNLSISLYDLLGIIIGVLIMIIGGIMWILLLYSIYGSILGKVNKLSIYFEKSLILFAYWLVFYIVTDIILYIIGGIFSLVSPLLGSIIVIILSLIFVNPASNLILLLKAEEL
;
A
#
# COMPACT_ATOMS: atom_id res chain seq x y z
N MET A 1 13.20 22.08 9.04
CA MET A 1 12.41 22.67 7.95
C MET A 1 10.95 22.70 8.34
N GLY A 2 10.26 23.76 7.93
CA GLY A 2 8.80 23.83 8.01
C GLY A 2 8.14 22.93 6.96
N LEU A 3 6.84 22.65 7.12
CA LEU A 3 6.09 21.73 6.25
C LEU A 3 6.18 22.10 4.75
N LEU A 4 5.95 23.37 4.42
CA LEU A 4 6.02 23.87 3.05
C LEU A 4 7.42 23.74 2.45
N GLU A 5 8.45 23.97 3.25
CA GLU A 5 9.84 23.88 2.83
C GLU A 5 10.24 22.44 2.53
N THR A 6 9.85 21.49 3.40
CA THR A 6 10.06 20.05 3.17
C THR A 6 9.40 19.63 1.86
N TYR A 7 8.13 20.00 1.65
CA TYR A 7 7.40 19.60 0.43
C TYR A 7 8.02 20.20 -0.82
N LYS A 8 8.34 21.49 -0.78
CA LYS A 8 9.00 22.18 -1.90
C LYS A 8 10.33 21.51 -2.24
N LYS A 9 11.17 21.26 -1.24
CA LYS A 9 12.46 20.57 -1.44
C LYS A 9 12.27 19.18 -2.04
N SER A 10 11.31 18.39 -1.55
CA SER A 10 10.99 17.07 -2.11
C SER A 10 10.57 17.15 -3.57
N PHE A 11 9.68 18.08 -3.94
CA PHE A 11 9.27 18.27 -5.34
C PHE A 11 10.40 18.75 -6.24
N ASP A 12 11.23 19.67 -5.75
CA ASP A 12 12.40 20.15 -6.50
C ASP A 12 13.38 19.01 -6.77
N LEU A 13 13.62 18.13 -5.80
CA LEU A 13 14.44 16.92 -5.96
C LEU A 13 13.87 15.97 -7.00
N VAL A 14 12.55 15.70 -6.97
CA VAL A 14 11.87 14.86 -7.96
C VAL A 14 12.00 15.45 -9.36
N LYS A 15 11.71 16.75 -9.50
CA LYS A 15 11.74 17.48 -10.77
C LYS A 15 13.13 17.44 -11.39
N ASN A 16 14.17 17.69 -10.59
CA ASN A 16 15.56 17.73 -11.07
C ASN A 16 16.11 16.32 -11.39
N HIS A 17 15.50 15.27 -10.85
CA HIS A 17 15.93 13.88 -11.04
C HIS A 17 14.79 12.99 -11.53
N ILE A 18 14.09 13.44 -12.58
CA ILE A 18 12.86 12.79 -13.07
C ILE A 18 13.08 11.32 -13.45
N VAL A 19 14.22 10.98 -14.07
CA VAL A 19 14.54 9.61 -14.50
C VAL A 19 14.65 8.67 -13.31
N HIS A 20 15.37 9.09 -12.26
CA HIS A 20 15.50 8.29 -11.03
C HIS A 20 14.16 8.17 -10.30
N SER A 21 13.33 9.22 -10.34
CA SER A 21 11.99 9.24 -9.74
C SER A 21 11.03 8.28 -10.46
N ILE A 22 11.07 8.22 -11.79
CA ILE A 22 10.33 7.24 -12.59
C ILE A 22 10.74 5.81 -12.21
N ILE A 23 12.05 5.53 -12.17
CA ILE A 23 12.56 4.20 -11.80
C ILE A 23 12.11 3.82 -10.39
N TYR A 24 12.25 4.74 -9.42
CA TYR A 24 11.77 4.53 -8.06
C TYR A 24 10.27 4.22 -8.04
N GLY A 25 9.47 5.04 -8.71
CA GLY A 25 8.01 4.89 -8.77
C GLY A 25 7.57 3.55 -9.34
N ILE A 26 8.17 3.11 -10.45
CA ILE A 26 7.87 1.82 -11.08
C ILE A 26 8.23 0.66 -10.14
N ILE A 27 9.43 0.66 -9.56
CA ILE A 27 9.85 -0.43 -8.65
C ILE A 27 8.99 -0.43 -7.39
N PHE A 28 8.71 0.75 -6.82
CA PHE A 28 7.82 0.90 -5.67
C PHE A 28 6.42 0.34 -5.96
N TYR A 29 5.85 0.66 -7.12
CA TYR A 29 4.55 0.16 -7.52
C TYR A 29 4.53 -1.36 -7.68
N ILE A 30 5.57 -1.95 -8.30
CA ILE A 30 5.71 -3.40 -8.40
C ILE A 30 5.77 -4.02 -7.00
N LEU A 31 6.63 -3.51 -6.12
CA LEU A 31 6.78 -4.00 -4.75
C LEU A 31 5.46 -3.89 -3.97
N TRP A 32 4.77 -2.76 -4.07
CA TRP A 32 3.49 -2.52 -3.38
C TRP A 32 2.41 -3.51 -3.81
N ASN A 33 2.30 -3.79 -5.12
CA ASN A 33 1.31 -4.75 -5.64
C ASN A 33 1.57 -6.20 -5.18
N LEU A 34 2.82 -6.57 -4.88
CA LEU A 34 3.12 -7.90 -4.34
C LEU A 34 2.43 -8.16 -3.00
N LEU A 35 2.17 -7.12 -2.19
CA LEU A 35 1.46 -7.24 -0.91
C LEU A 35 0.03 -7.78 -1.08
N PHE A 36 -0.57 -7.61 -2.25
CA PHE A 36 -1.94 -8.06 -2.54
C PHE A 36 -1.95 -9.35 -3.37
N LEU A 37 -1.01 -9.50 -4.31
CA LEU A 37 -0.96 -10.66 -5.20
C LEU A 37 -0.54 -11.95 -4.49
N ILE A 38 0.46 -11.87 -3.60
CA ILE A 38 1.01 -13.02 -2.88
C ILE A 38 1.25 -12.65 -1.41
N PRO A 39 0.20 -12.40 -0.60
CA PRO A 39 0.28 -11.52 0.56
C PRO A 39 1.45 -11.77 1.51
N ILE A 40 1.66 -13.00 1.99
CA ILE A 40 2.73 -13.31 2.95
C ILE A 40 4.12 -13.17 2.31
N VAL A 41 4.32 -13.75 1.12
CA VAL A 41 5.61 -13.69 0.42
C VAL A 41 5.90 -12.25 -0.04
N GLY A 42 4.88 -11.55 -0.52
CA GLY A 42 4.93 -10.15 -0.90
C GLY A 42 5.31 -9.23 0.25
N ALA A 43 4.79 -9.47 1.47
CA ALA A 43 5.20 -8.72 2.66
C ALA A 43 6.69 -8.88 2.96
N ILE A 44 7.24 -10.09 2.83
CA ILE A 44 8.67 -10.35 3.02
C ILE A 44 9.50 -9.64 1.95
N ILE A 45 9.14 -9.80 0.68
CA ILE A 45 9.84 -9.19 -0.46
C ILE A 45 9.82 -7.66 -0.35
N TYR A 46 8.64 -7.07 -0.16
CA TYR A 46 8.48 -5.62 0.00
C TYR A 46 9.36 -5.10 1.14
N SER A 47 9.26 -5.71 2.33
CA SER A 47 9.98 -5.25 3.52
C SER A 47 11.50 -5.39 3.38
N TYR A 48 11.97 -6.35 2.56
CA TYR A 48 13.37 -6.52 2.26
C TYR A 48 13.89 -5.50 1.24
N PHE A 49 13.18 -5.29 0.12
CA PHE A 49 13.66 -4.44 -0.96
C PHE A 49 13.39 -2.95 -0.74
N TYR A 50 12.30 -2.60 -0.06
CA TYR A 50 11.91 -1.20 0.14
C TYR A 50 13.02 -0.35 0.79
N PRO A 51 13.65 -0.74 1.92
CA PRO A 51 14.74 0.04 2.50
C PRO A 51 15.93 0.29 1.55
N ARG A 52 16.26 -0.71 0.72
CA ARG A 52 17.36 -0.62 -0.25
C ARG A 52 17.01 0.31 -1.42
N LEU A 53 15.78 0.20 -1.92
CA LEU A 53 15.25 1.09 -2.95
C LEU A 53 15.22 2.53 -2.45
N THR A 54 14.74 2.75 -1.23
CA THR A 54 14.68 4.06 -0.58
C THR A 54 16.07 4.65 -0.38
N LYS A 55 17.05 3.87 0.10
CA LYS A 55 18.46 4.31 0.16
C LYS A 55 18.97 4.74 -1.21
N TRP A 56 18.84 3.85 -2.21
CA TRP A 56 19.34 4.10 -3.55
C TRP A 56 18.76 5.39 -4.11
N TYR A 57 17.45 5.57 -4.00
CA TYR A 57 16.77 6.74 -4.52
C TYR A 57 17.20 8.02 -3.81
N TYR A 58 17.26 8.00 -2.46
CA TYR A 58 17.73 9.13 -1.68
C TYR A 58 19.12 9.59 -2.12
N THR A 59 20.10 8.68 -2.14
CA THR A 59 21.48 8.98 -2.55
C THR A 59 21.55 9.51 -3.99
N LYS A 60 20.69 9.03 -4.89
CA LYS A 60 20.67 9.51 -6.28
C LYS A 60 20.13 10.93 -6.44
N VAL A 61 19.19 11.34 -5.60
CA VAL A 61 18.57 12.68 -5.74
C VAL A 61 19.21 13.73 -4.82
N THR A 62 19.75 13.34 -3.66
CA THR A 62 20.41 14.27 -2.72
C THR A 62 21.92 14.29 -2.87
N GLY A 63 22.54 13.23 -3.39
CA GLY A 63 23.99 13.04 -3.39
C GLY A 63 24.54 12.57 -2.03
N GLU A 64 23.70 12.44 -1.01
CA GLU A 64 24.12 12.06 0.33
C GLU A 64 24.18 10.53 0.48
N SER A 65 25.26 10.05 1.10
CA SER A 65 25.44 8.63 1.41
C SER A 65 24.95 8.34 2.83
N ILE A 66 23.79 7.70 2.93
CA ILE A 66 23.27 7.21 4.21
C ILE A 66 23.71 5.75 4.46
N ASN A 67 23.77 5.37 5.74
CA ASN A 67 24.15 4.02 6.16
C ASN A 67 22.98 3.32 6.90
N PRO A 68 22.05 2.69 6.17
CA PRO A 68 20.88 2.07 6.79
C PRO A 68 21.22 0.95 7.77
N ASP A 69 20.49 0.88 8.89
CA ASP A 69 20.33 -0.37 9.62
C ASP A 69 19.22 -1.21 8.97
N TYR A 70 19.60 -2.01 7.97
CA TYR A 70 18.66 -2.84 7.22
C TYR A 70 17.91 -3.85 8.10
N LYS A 71 18.47 -4.29 9.23
CA LYS A 71 17.79 -5.25 10.10
C LYS A 71 16.58 -4.59 10.75
N THR A 72 16.75 -3.41 11.34
CA THR A 72 15.64 -2.67 11.96
C THR A 72 14.65 -2.16 10.92
N ALA A 73 15.12 -1.68 9.77
CA ALA A 73 14.24 -1.25 8.67
C ALA A 73 13.37 -2.41 8.16
N PHE A 74 13.97 -3.59 7.99
CA PHE A 74 13.25 -4.79 7.58
C PHE A 74 12.18 -5.18 8.60
N LEU A 75 12.54 -5.30 9.89
CA LEU A 75 11.59 -5.74 10.92
C LEU A 75 10.45 -4.74 11.13
N SER A 76 10.74 -3.44 11.10
CA SER A 76 9.76 -2.38 11.28
C SER A 76 8.74 -2.30 10.14
N LEU A 77 9.11 -2.73 8.93
CA LEU A 77 8.18 -2.90 7.81
C LEU A 77 7.50 -4.28 7.82
N LEU A 78 8.24 -5.34 8.16
CA LEU A 78 7.75 -6.70 8.07
C LEU A 78 6.57 -6.93 9.01
N ILE A 79 6.64 -6.45 10.25
CA ILE A 79 5.57 -6.67 11.24
C ILE A 79 4.22 -6.12 10.76
N PRO A 80 4.09 -4.82 10.41
CA PRO A 80 2.81 -4.30 9.94
C PRO A 80 2.38 -4.92 8.60
N ASN A 81 3.32 -5.18 7.70
CA ASN A 81 2.98 -5.81 6.41
C ASN A 81 2.49 -7.24 6.56
N LEU A 82 3.08 -8.05 7.46
CA LEU A 82 2.60 -9.40 7.74
C LEU A 82 1.20 -9.39 8.34
N LEU A 83 0.91 -8.48 9.28
CA LEU A 83 -0.44 -8.32 9.84
C LEU A 83 -1.45 -8.03 8.72
N THR A 84 -1.18 -7.00 7.91
CA THR A 84 -2.04 -6.66 6.76
C THR A 84 -2.22 -7.85 5.81
N SER A 85 -1.14 -8.55 5.48
CA SER A 85 -1.16 -9.72 4.60
C SER A 85 -1.92 -10.92 5.17
N ILE A 86 -1.86 -11.16 6.48
CA ILE A 86 -2.67 -12.18 7.15
C ILE A 86 -4.15 -11.83 7.02
N GLY A 87 -4.52 -10.57 7.28
CA GLY A 87 -5.89 -10.10 7.11
C GLY A 87 -6.41 -10.26 5.67
N ILE A 88 -5.61 -9.87 4.68
CA ILE A 88 -5.91 -10.09 3.25
C ILE A 88 -6.10 -11.58 2.95
N THR A 89 -5.20 -12.44 3.46
CA THR A 89 -5.26 -13.89 3.21
C THR A 89 -6.55 -14.49 3.77
N ILE A 90 -6.99 -14.10 4.96
CA ILE A 90 -8.25 -14.54 5.56
C ILE A 90 -9.43 -14.14 4.69
N ILE A 91 -9.49 -12.87 4.27
CA ILE A 91 -10.56 -12.37 3.39
C ILE A 91 -10.59 -13.14 2.07
N LEU A 92 -9.43 -13.36 1.43
CA LEU A 92 -9.33 -14.13 0.19
C LEU A 92 -9.81 -15.57 0.38
N LEU A 93 -9.46 -16.22 1.49
CA LEU A 93 -9.92 -17.58 1.82
C LEU A 93 -11.45 -17.65 1.94
N VAL A 94 -12.07 -16.67 2.60
CA VAL A 94 -13.53 -16.56 2.70
C VAL A 94 -14.14 -16.35 1.31
N LEU A 95 -13.60 -15.43 0.51
CA LEU A 95 -14.09 -15.16 -0.84
C LEU A 95 -14.00 -16.39 -1.74
N ILE A 96 -12.90 -17.15 -1.68
CA ILE A 96 -12.74 -18.41 -2.39
C ILE A 96 -13.79 -19.43 -1.92
N SER A 97 -14.05 -19.53 -0.62
CA SER A 97 -15.09 -20.42 -0.10
C SER A 97 -16.48 -20.06 -0.63
N ILE A 98 -16.83 -18.78 -0.64
CA ILE A 98 -18.10 -18.28 -1.22
C ILE A 98 -18.17 -18.63 -2.71
N LEU A 99 -17.07 -18.44 -3.45
CA LEU A 99 -17.02 -18.73 -4.88
C LEU A 99 -17.17 -20.23 -5.18
N ILE A 100 -16.54 -21.10 -4.39
CA ILE A 100 -16.69 -22.56 -4.50
C ILE A 100 -18.14 -22.98 -4.24
N LYS A 101 -18.77 -22.47 -3.16
CA LYS A 101 -20.18 -22.75 -2.85
C LYS A 101 -21.08 -22.36 -4.02
N LEU A 102 -20.88 -21.17 -4.57
CA LEU A 102 -21.63 -20.67 -5.72
C LEU A 102 -21.44 -21.56 -6.97
N GLY A 103 -20.20 -21.98 -7.27
CA GLY A 103 -19.90 -22.86 -8.39
C GLY A 103 -20.55 -24.24 -8.27
N LEU A 104 -20.55 -24.82 -7.06
CA LEU A 104 -21.23 -26.09 -6.80
C LEU A 104 -22.73 -25.96 -7.01
N THR A 105 -23.35 -24.87 -6.53
CA THR A 105 -24.79 -24.66 -6.72
C THR A 105 -25.17 -24.52 -8.20
N PHE A 106 -24.36 -23.85 -9.01
CA PHE A 106 -24.59 -23.81 -10.46
C PHE A 106 -24.41 -25.18 -11.13
N THR A 107 -23.44 -25.98 -10.68
CA THR A 107 -23.23 -27.34 -11.19
C THR A 107 -24.43 -28.23 -10.88
N ASP A 108 -24.97 -28.14 -9.67
CA ASP A 108 -26.16 -28.89 -9.25
C ASP A 108 -27.38 -28.50 -10.11
N ILE A 109 -27.59 -27.21 -10.37
CA ILE A 109 -28.66 -26.71 -11.26
C ILE A 109 -28.51 -27.29 -12.68
N LEU A 110 -27.30 -27.31 -13.23
CA LEU A 110 -27.03 -27.83 -14.58
C LEU A 110 -27.25 -29.34 -14.69
N ASN A 111 -27.10 -30.09 -13.59
CA ASN A 111 -27.33 -31.53 -13.54
C ASN A 111 -28.81 -31.93 -13.39
N ILE A 112 -29.73 -30.97 -13.28
CA ILE A 112 -31.17 -31.25 -13.23
C ILE A 112 -31.67 -31.64 -14.62
N SER A 113 -31.93 -32.93 -14.82
CA SER A 113 -32.47 -33.47 -16.07
C SER A 113 -33.98 -33.26 -16.24
N ASN A 114 -34.70 -32.96 -15.16
CA ASN A 114 -36.15 -32.75 -15.16
C ASN A 114 -36.51 -31.27 -15.33
N HIS A 115 -37.10 -30.91 -16.47
CA HIS A 115 -37.53 -29.54 -16.77
C HIS A 115 -38.52 -28.94 -15.75
N GLN A 116 -39.39 -29.73 -15.12
CA GLN A 116 -40.28 -29.23 -14.07
C GLN A 116 -39.53 -28.87 -12.78
N GLN A 117 -38.45 -29.60 -12.49
CA GLN A 117 -37.59 -29.35 -11.35
C GLN A 117 -36.66 -28.15 -11.60
N LEU A 118 -36.19 -27.98 -12.84
CA LEU A 118 -35.39 -26.83 -13.24
C LEU A 118 -36.21 -25.52 -13.21
N MET A 119 -37.48 -25.56 -13.62
CA MET A 119 -38.36 -24.39 -13.54
C MET A 119 -38.81 -24.04 -12.12
N SER A 120 -38.71 -24.98 -11.16
CA SER A 120 -39.02 -24.73 -9.75
C SER A 120 -37.79 -24.37 -8.91
N THR A 121 -36.57 -24.66 -9.39
CA THR A 121 -35.34 -24.11 -8.81
C THR A 121 -35.22 -22.63 -9.13
N GLY A 122 -35.61 -21.78 -8.18
CA GLY A 122 -35.33 -20.34 -8.23
C GLY A 122 -33.83 -20.02 -8.20
N LEU A 123 -33.48 -18.74 -8.31
CA LEU A 123 -32.09 -18.32 -8.13
C LEU A 123 -31.55 -18.86 -6.80
N PRO A 124 -30.33 -19.45 -6.77
CA PRO A 124 -29.77 -19.91 -5.53
C PRO A 124 -29.62 -18.74 -4.57
N ASN A 125 -30.28 -18.87 -3.41
CA ASN A 125 -30.24 -17.85 -2.38
C ASN A 125 -28.82 -17.87 -1.78
N LEU A 126 -28.00 -16.87 -2.09
CA LEU A 126 -26.65 -16.77 -1.54
C LEU A 126 -26.74 -16.37 -0.07
N SER A 127 -26.97 -17.34 0.80
CA SER A 127 -26.86 -17.13 2.24
C SER A 127 -25.37 -17.07 2.60
N ILE A 128 -24.82 -15.86 2.75
CA ILE A 128 -23.52 -15.67 3.39
C ILE A 128 -23.65 -16.21 4.81
N SER A 129 -22.86 -17.23 5.14
CA SER A 129 -22.94 -17.81 6.48
C SER A 129 -22.38 -16.81 7.49
N LEU A 130 -22.87 -16.88 8.73
CA LEU A 130 -22.35 -16.04 9.81
C LEU A 130 -20.83 -16.23 10.00
N TYR A 131 -20.30 -17.41 9.69
CA TYR A 131 -18.87 -17.70 9.67
C TYR A 131 -18.11 -16.94 8.58
N ASP A 132 -18.68 -16.82 7.38
CA ASP A 132 -18.06 -16.06 6.28
C ASP A 132 -17.99 -14.56 6.66
N LEU A 133 -19.06 -14.02 7.24
CA LEU A 133 -19.10 -12.64 7.73
C LEU A 133 -18.07 -12.40 8.85
N LEU A 134 -18.00 -13.30 9.84
CA LEU A 134 -17.02 -13.23 10.92
C LEU A 134 -15.59 -13.28 10.38
N GLY A 135 -15.32 -14.14 9.39
CA GLY A 135 -14.01 -14.23 8.74
C GLY A 135 -13.58 -12.91 8.10
N ILE A 136 -14.49 -12.25 7.37
CA ILE A 136 -14.23 -10.93 6.78
C ILE A 136 -13.95 -9.89 7.88
N ILE A 137 -14.77 -9.84 8.93
CA ILE A 137 -14.61 -8.90 10.05
C ILE A 137 -13.25 -9.10 10.72
N ILE A 138 -12.87 -10.35 11.03
CA ILE A 138 -11.57 -10.68 11.64
C ILE A 138 -10.43 -10.24 10.70
N GLY A 139 -10.53 -10.54 9.41
CA GLY A 139 -9.53 -10.12 8.42
C GLY A 139 -9.33 -8.60 8.39
N VAL A 140 -10.43 -7.84 8.37
CA VAL A 140 -10.42 -6.37 8.40
C VAL A 140 -9.81 -5.84 9.70
N LEU A 141 -10.18 -6.40 10.86
CA LEU A 141 -9.60 -6.01 12.15
C LEU A 141 -8.08 -6.19 12.19
N ILE A 142 -7.58 -7.31 11.67
CA ILE A 142 -6.14 -7.57 11.60
C ILE A 142 -5.45 -6.56 10.67
N MET A 143 -6.06 -6.21 9.52
CA MET A 143 -5.55 -5.17 8.63
C MET A 143 -5.48 -3.80 9.33
N ILE A 144 -6.50 -3.43 10.11
CA ILE A 144 -6.51 -2.18 10.88
C ILE A 144 -5.35 -2.17 11.89
N ILE A 145 -5.13 -3.27 12.61
CA ILE A 145 -3.99 -3.39 13.55
C ILE A 145 -2.66 -3.24 12.78
N GLY A 146 -2.54 -3.85 11.59
CA GLY A 146 -1.38 -3.68 10.71
C GLY A 146 -1.15 -2.21 10.32
N GLY A 147 -2.20 -1.49 9.93
CA GLY A 147 -2.14 -0.06 9.62
C GLY A 147 -1.72 0.80 10.82
N ILE A 148 -2.28 0.55 12.01
CA ILE A 148 -1.88 1.25 13.23
C ILE A 148 -0.41 0.99 13.55
N MET A 149 0.05 -0.26 13.45
CA MET A 149 1.46 -0.60 13.66
C MET A 149 2.39 0.07 12.65
N TRP A 150 1.97 0.19 11.39
CA TRP A 150 2.73 0.92 10.37
C TRP A 150 2.91 2.38 10.76
N ILE A 151 1.83 3.05 11.18
CA ILE A 151 1.87 4.45 11.66
C ILE A 151 2.82 4.58 12.84
N LEU A 152 2.69 3.72 13.86
CA LEU A 152 3.50 3.77 15.08
C LEU A 152 4.99 3.54 14.80
N LEU A 153 5.32 2.75 13.78
CA LEU A 153 6.69 2.40 13.40
C LEU A 153 7.29 3.32 12.33
N LEU A 154 6.56 4.32 11.81
CA LEU A 154 7.04 5.23 10.75
C LEU A 154 8.44 5.78 11.02
N TYR A 155 8.71 6.33 12.21
CA TYR A 155 10.04 6.86 12.51
C TYR A 155 11.09 5.76 12.64
N SER A 156 10.73 4.57 13.13
CA SER A 156 11.66 3.42 13.13
C SER A 156 12.00 2.94 11.72
N ILE A 157 11.05 3.01 10.78
CA ILE A 157 11.28 2.69 9.36
C ILE A 157 12.25 3.69 8.74
N TYR A 158 11.89 4.97 8.72
CA TYR A 158 12.70 5.99 8.03
C TYR A 158 13.98 6.34 8.79
N GLY A 159 13.94 6.37 10.11
CA GLY A 159 15.12 6.59 10.95
C GLY A 159 16.15 5.47 10.82
N SER A 160 15.73 4.21 10.67
CA SER A 160 16.69 3.12 10.42
C SER A 160 17.22 3.12 8.99
N ILE A 161 16.43 3.54 7.99
CA ILE A 161 16.92 3.77 6.63
C ILE A 161 18.00 4.85 6.60
N LEU A 162 17.84 5.92 7.39
CA LEU A 162 18.85 6.97 7.54
C LEU A 162 20.05 6.56 8.41
N GLY A 163 19.98 5.41 9.10
CA GLY A 163 21.03 4.95 10.02
C GLY A 163 20.98 5.57 11.43
N LYS A 164 19.91 6.30 11.75
CA LYS A 164 19.70 6.95 13.05
C LYS A 164 19.09 6.04 14.12
N VAL A 165 18.40 4.97 13.69
CA VAL A 165 17.73 4.02 14.58
C VAL A 165 18.28 2.63 14.31
N ASN A 166 18.76 1.96 15.36
CA ASN A 166 19.38 0.63 15.28
C ASN A 166 18.63 -0.45 16.08
N LYS A 167 17.47 -0.11 16.63
CA LYS A 167 16.62 -1.00 17.42
C LYS A 167 15.17 -0.76 17.06
N LEU A 168 14.41 -1.84 16.97
CA LEU A 168 12.96 -1.79 16.83
C LEU A 168 12.33 -1.24 18.12
N SER A 169 11.81 -0.03 18.05
CA SER A 169 11.03 0.60 19.12
C SER A 169 9.95 1.50 18.53
N ILE A 170 9.02 1.95 19.37
CA ILE A 170 7.98 2.90 18.97
C ILE A 170 8.41 4.28 19.44
N TYR A 171 8.69 5.18 18.49
CA TYR A 171 8.97 6.59 18.76
C TYR A 171 7.69 7.40 18.50
N PHE A 172 6.73 7.27 19.41
CA PHE A 172 5.34 7.71 19.21
C PHE A 172 5.22 9.13 18.64
N GLU A 173 5.82 10.13 19.30
CA GLU A 173 5.76 11.53 18.89
C GLU A 173 6.36 11.75 17.49
N LYS A 174 7.56 11.23 17.24
CA LYS A 174 8.25 11.36 15.94
C LYS A 174 7.48 10.66 14.82
N SER A 175 6.94 9.47 15.09
CA SER A 175 6.10 8.74 14.15
C SER A 175 4.81 9.48 13.81
N LEU A 176 4.15 10.12 14.79
CA LEU A 176 2.97 10.95 14.52
C LEU A 176 3.29 12.20 13.71
N ILE A 177 4.43 12.85 13.95
CA ILE A 177 4.87 13.99 13.13
C ILE A 177 5.08 13.55 11.68
N LEU A 178 5.77 12.43 11.46
CA LEU A 178 5.96 11.87 10.11
C LEU A 178 4.62 11.50 9.46
N PHE A 179 3.71 10.89 10.22
CA PHE A 179 2.37 10.55 9.75
C PHE A 179 1.60 11.80 9.32
N ALA A 180 1.64 12.88 10.10
CA ALA A 180 0.98 14.14 9.74
C ALA A 180 1.53 14.73 8.44
N TYR A 181 2.86 14.71 8.25
CA TYR A 181 3.50 15.17 7.01
C TYR A 181 3.10 14.32 5.81
N TRP A 182 3.03 13.00 5.98
CA TRP A 182 2.58 12.10 4.92
C TRP A 182 1.09 12.28 4.60
N LEU A 183 0.24 12.38 5.63
CA LEU A 183 -1.21 12.49 5.49
C LEU A 183 -1.62 13.80 4.81
N VAL A 184 -1.05 14.93 5.21
CA VAL A 184 -1.34 16.23 4.58
C VAL A 184 -0.91 16.21 3.12
N PHE A 185 0.25 15.62 2.81
CA PHE A 185 0.72 15.48 1.44
C PHE A 185 -0.27 14.67 0.59
N TYR A 186 -0.66 13.48 1.06
CA TYR A 186 -1.60 12.62 0.34
C TYR A 186 -2.96 13.29 0.13
N ILE A 187 -3.52 13.95 1.14
CA ILE A 187 -4.81 14.67 0.98
C ILE A 187 -4.71 15.70 -0.15
N VAL A 188 -3.65 16.52 -0.17
CA VAL A 188 -3.48 17.55 -1.19
C VAL A 188 -3.27 16.93 -2.57
N THR A 189 -2.39 15.92 -2.68
CA THR A 189 -2.12 15.28 -3.98
C THR A 189 -3.32 14.51 -4.50
N ASP A 190 -4.08 13.84 -3.64
CA ASP A 190 -5.26 13.07 -4.06
C ASP A 190 -6.36 13.98 -4.58
N ILE A 191 -6.58 15.15 -3.96
CA ILE A 191 -7.51 16.17 -4.48
C ILE A 191 -7.08 16.64 -5.87
N ILE A 192 -5.79 16.96 -6.05
CA ILE A 192 -5.26 17.40 -7.35
C ILE A 192 -5.39 16.29 -8.40
N LEU A 193 -5.01 15.06 -8.07
CA LEU A 193 -5.11 13.92 -8.96
C LEU A 193 -6.57 13.58 -9.30
N TYR A 194 -7.49 13.71 -8.36
CA TYR A 194 -8.91 13.51 -8.61
C TYR A 194 -9.45 14.52 -9.63
N ILE A 195 -9.09 15.80 -9.49
CA ILE A 195 -9.48 16.84 -10.46
C ILE A 195 -8.89 16.54 -11.85
N ILE A 196 -7.58 16.26 -11.93
CA ILE A 196 -6.91 15.93 -13.19
C ILE A 196 -7.54 14.69 -13.84
N GLY A 197 -7.71 13.61 -13.06
CA GLY A 197 -8.33 12.37 -13.51
C GLY A 197 -9.77 12.56 -13.95
N GLY A 198 -10.53 13.42 -13.28
CA GLY A 198 -11.88 13.81 -13.66
C GLY A 198 -11.93 14.53 -15.01
N ILE A 199 -11.06 15.50 -15.23
CA ILE A 199 -10.95 16.24 -16.52
C ILE A 199 -10.63 15.27 -17.66
N PHE A 200 -9.65 14.40 -17.47
CA PHE A 200 -9.24 13.44 -18.50
C PHE A 200 -10.26 12.32 -18.73
N SER A 201 -11.04 11.96 -17.70
CA SER A 201 -12.18 11.05 -17.82
C SER A 201 -13.30 11.57 -18.71
N LEU A 202 -13.41 12.91 -18.90
CA LEU A 202 -14.37 13.50 -19.84
C LEU A 202 -14.07 13.11 -21.30
N VAL A 203 -12.80 12.84 -21.62
CA VAL A 203 -12.38 12.35 -22.94
C VAL A 203 -12.60 10.85 -23.04
N SER A 204 -12.14 10.09 -22.03
CA SER A 204 -12.37 8.66 -21.90
C SER A 204 -12.16 8.24 -20.45
N PRO A 205 -13.10 7.48 -19.83
CA PRO A 205 -12.95 7.04 -18.44
C PRO A 205 -11.63 6.32 -18.14
N LEU A 206 -11.16 5.50 -19.09
CA LEU A 206 -9.91 4.76 -18.95
C LEU A 206 -8.69 5.70 -18.94
N LEU A 207 -8.72 6.77 -19.73
CA LEU A 207 -7.63 7.72 -19.87
C LEU A 207 -7.40 8.50 -18.57
N GLY A 208 -8.47 8.86 -17.86
CA GLY A 208 -8.39 9.48 -16.54
C GLY A 208 -7.64 8.60 -15.54
N SER A 209 -7.99 7.32 -15.42
CA SER A 209 -7.31 6.37 -14.52
C SER A 209 -5.84 6.18 -14.87
N ILE A 210 -5.52 6.03 -16.16
CA ILE A 210 -4.13 5.85 -16.63
C ILE A 210 -3.27 7.07 -16.26
N ILE A 211 -3.77 8.28 -16.47
CA ILE A 211 -3.03 9.52 -16.16
C ILE A 211 -2.79 9.65 -14.66
N VAL A 212 -3.78 9.34 -13.83
CA VAL A 212 -3.62 9.33 -12.37
C VAL A 212 -2.51 8.35 -11.96
N ILE A 213 -2.51 7.13 -12.49
CA ILE A 213 -1.46 6.14 -12.22
C ILE A 213 -0.09 6.68 -12.61
N ILE A 214 0.05 7.23 -13.82
CA ILE A 214 1.32 7.79 -14.31
C ILE A 214 1.81 8.91 -13.38
N LEU A 215 0.95 9.86 -13.02
CA LEU A 215 1.34 10.97 -12.14
C LEU A 215 1.71 10.48 -10.73
N SER A 216 1.00 9.48 -10.20
CA SER A 216 1.33 8.86 -8.92
C SER A 216 2.70 8.19 -8.93
N LEU A 217 3.04 7.50 -10.02
CA LEU A 217 4.35 6.88 -10.21
C LEU A 217 5.48 7.89 -10.29
N ILE A 218 5.30 8.96 -11.07
CA ILE A 218 6.37 9.92 -11.38
C ILE A 218 6.59 10.92 -10.25
N PHE A 219 5.52 11.38 -9.61
CA PHE A 219 5.57 12.50 -8.67
C PHE A 219 5.18 12.12 -7.25
N VAL A 220 4.01 11.51 -7.05
CA VAL A 220 3.44 11.33 -5.70
C VAL A 220 4.27 10.34 -4.87
N ASN A 221 4.50 9.13 -5.38
CA ASN A 221 5.24 8.10 -4.63
C ASN A 221 6.69 8.54 -4.32
N PRO A 222 7.47 9.06 -5.30
CA PRO A 222 8.84 9.51 -5.03
C PRO A 222 8.87 10.71 -4.07
N ALA A 223 7.99 11.71 -4.25
CA ALA A 223 7.95 12.89 -3.37
C ALA A 223 7.53 12.51 -1.94
N SER A 224 6.49 11.68 -1.77
CA SER A 224 6.06 11.19 -0.45
C SER A 224 7.22 10.54 0.32
N ASN A 225 7.97 9.67 -0.35
CA ASN A 225 9.10 8.99 0.28
C ASN A 225 10.21 9.99 0.67
N LEU A 226 10.49 11.01 -0.15
CA LEU A 226 11.44 12.07 0.19
C LEU A 226 10.96 12.94 1.33
N ILE A 227 9.67 13.27 1.40
CA ILE A 227 9.10 14.05 2.52
C ILE A 227 9.36 13.33 3.84
N LEU A 228 9.09 12.02 3.87
CA LEU A 228 9.28 11.20 5.06
C LEU A 228 10.76 11.08 5.45
N LEU A 229 11.66 10.88 4.48
CA LEU A 229 13.09 10.84 4.73
C LEU A 229 13.64 12.18 5.23
N LEU A 230 13.39 13.26 4.50
CA LEU A 230 13.87 14.60 4.87
C LEU A 230 13.34 14.99 6.24
N LYS A 231 12.08 14.66 6.56
CA LYS A 231 11.55 14.98 7.88
C LYS A 231 12.12 14.09 8.97
N ALA A 232 12.32 12.79 8.72
CA ALA A 232 12.96 11.88 9.67
C ALA A 232 14.43 12.24 9.93
N GLU A 233 15.10 12.88 8.96
CA GLU A 233 16.45 13.41 9.12
C GLU A 233 16.53 14.62 10.05
N GLU A 234 15.44 15.34 10.26
CA GLU A 234 15.42 16.48 11.19
C GLU A 234 15.01 16.12 12.61
N LEU A 235 14.20 15.05 12.73
CA LEU A 235 13.76 14.50 14.01
C LEU A 235 14.87 13.70 14.68
#